data_AF-A0A5C6U5G6-F1
#
_entry.id   AF-A0A5C6U5G6-F1
#
_cell.length_a   1.000
_cell.length_b   1.000
_cell.length_c   1.000
_cell.angle_alpha   90.00
_cell.angle_beta   90.00
_cell.angle_gamma   90.00
#
_symmetry.space_group_name_H-M   'P 1'
#
loop_
_entity.id
_entity.type
_entity.pdbx_description
1 polymer ?
#
loop_
_entity_poly.entity_id
_entity_poly.type
_entity_poly.pdbx_seq_one_letter_code
_entity_poly.pdbx_strand_id
1 'polypeptide(L)'
;MSLGGSGSCNALYRDAITQINALGVTIVASAGNGRGQAVSEPANCPGVIGVGGVRHEGDKVGYSDIGPELSLSAPAGNCVNTGASDPCLYPILTTANAGSFDPVTNAAGGSIYTDAFFATIGTSFSAPLVAGTAALMLSVNPNLSPAQVRQLLMSTSSAFPVYNDIPNCRAPNGSFQDQCNCTTSTCGAGMLDASAAVLAAAGGSGGGGGGGGGGNSGGGGGGGALGLGWLAALAVAVFALRRPRRGAPSA
;
A
#
# COMPACT_ATOMS: atom_id res chain seq x y z
N MET A 1 -6.97 4.06 4.89
CA MET A 1 -7.77 5.27 4.63
C MET A 1 -7.63 5.63 3.15
N SER A 2 -8.60 5.20 2.34
CA SER A 2 -8.67 5.52 0.91
C SER A 2 -9.51 6.77 0.70
N LEU A 3 -9.09 7.87 1.33
CA LEU A 3 -9.76 9.17 1.39
C LEU A 3 -8.69 10.25 1.59
N GLY A 4 -9.05 11.50 1.32
CA GLY A 4 -8.19 12.62 1.67
C GLY A 4 -8.85 13.98 1.44
N GLY A 5 -8.15 15.01 1.89
CA GLY A 5 -8.49 16.42 1.73
C GLY A 5 -7.25 17.26 1.42
N SER A 6 -7.47 18.39 0.76
CA SER A 6 -6.41 19.35 0.48
C SER A 6 -5.94 20.06 1.75
N GLY A 7 -4.64 20.30 1.88
CA GLY A 7 -4.06 21.06 2.98
C GLY A 7 -2.92 20.32 3.67
N SER A 8 -2.24 21.02 4.57
CA SER A 8 -1.25 20.41 5.46
C SER A 8 -1.93 19.63 6.57
N CYS A 9 -1.22 18.64 7.12
CA CYS A 9 -1.70 17.88 8.28
C CYS A 9 -1.97 18.81 9.47
N ASN A 10 -3.24 18.99 9.83
CA ASN A 10 -3.66 19.91 10.88
C ASN A 10 -3.47 19.30 12.29
N ALA A 11 -3.57 20.15 13.32
CA ALA A 11 -3.33 19.73 14.71
C ALA A 11 -4.27 18.60 15.16
N LEU A 12 -5.54 18.62 14.75
CA LEU A 12 -6.52 17.60 15.11
C LEU A 12 -6.14 16.23 14.52
N TYR A 13 -5.74 16.18 13.25
CA TYR A 13 -5.26 14.93 12.66
C TYR A 13 -3.99 14.44 13.34
N ARG A 14 -3.02 15.33 13.61
CA ARG A 14 -1.76 14.96 14.29
C ARG A 14 -2.01 14.36 15.67
N ASP A 15 -2.89 14.97 16.47
CA ASP A 15 -3.20 14.49 17.81
C ASP A 15 -3.93 13.14 17.76
N ALA A 16 -4.91 12.99 16.87
CA ALA A 16 -5.64 11.74 16.68
C ALA A 16 -4.71 10.61 16.21
N ILE A 17 -3.86 10.87 15.22
CA ILE A 17 -2.90 9.90 14.68
C ILE A 17 -1.90 9.48 15.75
N THR A 18 -1.37 10.44 16.52
CA THR A 18 -0.45 10.16 17.62
C THR A 18 -1.08 9.23 18.65
N GLN A 19 -2.33 9.50 19.05
CA GLN A 19 -3.07 8.65 19.99
C GLN A 19 -3.31 7.24 19.41
N ILE A 20 -3.72 7.14 18.14
CA ILE A 20 -3.97 5.86 17.46
C ILE A 20 -2.68 5.04 17.36
N ASN A 21 -1.56 5.65 16.97
CA ASN A 21 -0.27 4.97 16.92
C ASN A 21 0.23 4.54 18.31
N ALA A 22 -0.02 5.33 19.36
CA ALA A 22 0.31 4.97 20.74
C ALA A 22 -0.47 3.72 21.23
N LEU A 23 -1.64 3.46 20.66
CA LEU A 23 -2.42 2.23 20.87
C LEU A 23 -1.91 1.04 20.02
N GLY A 24 -0.80 1.19 19.30
CA GLY A 24 -0.22 0.14 18.45
C GLY A 24 -0.89 -0.01 17.09
N VAL A 25 -1.78 0.90 16.70
CA VAL A 25 -2.50 0.80 15.43
C VAL A 25 -1.67 1.42 14.29
N THR A 26 -1.51 0.64 13.22
CA THR A 26 -0.88 1.10 11.97
C THR A 26 -1.91 1.82 11.11
N ILE A 27 -1.56 3.01 10.63
CA ILE A 27 -2.41 3.83 9.78
C ILE A 27 -1.80 3.90 8.38
N VAL A 28 -2.58 3.51 7.36
CA VAL A 28 -2.18 3.57 5.95
C VAL A 28 -3.14 4.51 5.22
N ALA A 29 -2.64 5.45 4.41
CA ALA A 29 -3.47 6.39 3.67
C ALA A 29 -2.97 6.64 2.23
N SER A 30 -3.90 6.89 1.32
CA SER A 30 -3.63 7.18 -0.09
C SER A 30 -3.10 8.60 -0.30
N ALA A 31 -2.13 8.77 -1.20
CA ALA A 31 -1.47 10.06 -1.43
C ALA A 31 -2.41 11.19 -1.92
N GLY A 32 -3.45 10.85 -2.67
CA GLY A 32 -4.27 11.82 -3.41
C GLY A 32 -4.15 11.63 -4.92
N ASN A 33 -5.04 12.29 -5.66
CA ASN A 33 -5.20 12.13 -7.11
C ASN A 33 -5.10 13.48 -7.86
N GLY A 34 -4.33 14.43 -7.33
CA GLY A 34 -4.17 15.80 -7.86
C GLY A 34 -3.22 15.95 -9.04
N ARG A 35 -2.65 14.87 -9.58
CA ARG A 35 -1.70 14.84 -10.72
C ARG A 35 -0.34 15.45 -10.39
N GLY A 36 0.31 14.91 -9.36
CA GLY A 36 1.64 15.35 -8.94
C GLY A 36 1.63 16.60 -8.05
N GLN A 37 0.49 16.88 -7.42
CA GLN A 37 0.40 17.88 -6.36
C GLN A 37 0.97 17.30 -5.06
N ALA A 38 1.02 18.13 -4.02
CA ALA A 38 1.48 17.71 -2.71
C ALA A 38 0.56 16.62 -2.13
N VAL A 39 1.16 15.69 -1.39
CA VAL A 39 0.44 14.63 -0.68
C VAL A 39 -0.68 15.23 0.17
N SER A 40 -1.89 14.70 0.01
CA SER A 40 -3.09 15.15 0.70
C SER A 40 -3.12 14.67 2.15
N GLU A 41 -3.82 15.41 3.02
CA GLU A 41 -4.18 14.93 4.36
C GLU A 41 -5.15 13.75 4.21
N PRO A 42 -5.01 12.65 4.96
CA PRO A 42 -4.08 12.40 6.08
C PRO A 42 -2.76 11.71 5.69
N ALA A 43 -2.51 11.42 4.41
CA ALA A 43 -1.28 10.72 4.01
C ALA A 43 -0.01 11.55 4.25
N ASN A 44 -0.12 12.88 4.31
CA ASN A 44 0.97 13.78 4.67
C ASN A 44 1.23 13.92 6.18
N CYS A 45 0.44 13.23 7.02
CA CYS A 45 0.58 13.33 8.47
C CYS A 45 1.72 12.45 9.02
N PRO A 46 2.52 12.95 10.00
CA PRO A 46 3.47 12.13 10.73
C PRO A 46 2.78 10.92 11.38
N GLY A 47 3.40 9.73 11.31
CA GLY A 47 2.83 8.49 11.84
C GLY A 47 1.93 7.73 10.87
N VAL A 48 1.56 8.33 9.73
CA VAL A 48 0.80 7.67 8.67
C VAL A 48 1.74 7.07 7.63
N ILE A 49 1.45 5.86 7.17
CA ILE A 49 2.07 5.26 5.99
C ILE A 49 1.36 5.84 4.76
N GLY A 50 1.87 6.95 4.23
CA GLY A 50 1.40 7.56 2.99
C GLY A 50 1.81 6.72 1.77
N VAL A 51 0.87 6.43 0.88
CA VAL A 51 1.05 5.51 -0.25
C VAL A 51 0.81 6.21 -1.58
N GLY A 52 1.87 6.33 -2.38
CA GLY A 52 1.81 6.81 -3.76
C GLY A 52 1.23 5.78 -4.72
N GLY A 53 0.84 6.24 -5.91
CA GLY A 53 0.35 5.39 -7.00
C GLY A 53 1.40 5.23 -8.10
N VAL A 54 1.69 3.98 -8.46
CA VAL A 54 2.47 3.66 -9.66
C VAL A 54 1.62 2.93 -10.70
N ARG A 55 2.06 3.01 -11.95
CA ARG A 55 1.52 2.25 -13.08
C ARG A 55 1.96 0.80 -13.01
N HIS A 56 1.48 0.01 -13.96
CA HIS A 56 1.93 -1.38 -14.14
C HIS A 56 3.41 -1.45 -14.55
N GLU A 57 3.99 -0.38 -15.09
CA GLU A 57 5.42 -0.26 -15.40
C GLU A 57 6.26 0.29 -14.25
N GLY A 58 5.67 0.61 -13.09
CA GLY A 58 6.39 1.02 -11.89
C GLY A 58 6.80 2.50 -11.82
N ASP A 59 6.54 3.28 -12.86
CA ASP A 59 6.65 4.74 -12.85
C ASP A 59 5.36 5.40 -12.31
N LYS A 60 5.39 6.70 -12.06
CA LYS A 60 4.26 7.40 -11.42
C LYS A 60 3.02 7.34 -12.32
N VAL A 61 1.88 6.93 -11.75
CA VAL A 61 0.61 7.05 -12.47
C VAL A 61 0.17 8.50 -12.55
N GLY A 62 -0.44 8.89 -13.68
CA GLY A 62 -0.71 10.28 -14.05
C GLY A 62 -1.36 11.10 -12.93
N TYR A 63 -2.37 10.54 -12.26
CA TYR A 63 -3.12 11.22 -11.22
C TYR A 63 -2.45 11.21 -9.84
N SER A 64 -1.48 10.34 -9.54
CA SER A 64 -0.93 10.27 -8.18
C SER A 64 -0.28 11.58 -7.75
N ASP A 65 -0.59 12.02 -6.54
CA ASP A 65 0.17 13.03 -5.82
C ASP A 65 1.49 12.49 -5.32
N ILE A 66 2.41 13.40 -5.02
CA ILE A 66 3.81 13.12 -4.69
C ILE A 66 4.29 14.03 -3.56
N GLY A 67 5.36 13.62 -2.91
CA GLY A 67 6.00 14.41 -1.87
C GLY A 67 6.86 13.57 -0.94
N PRO A 68 7.69 14.23 -0.13
CA PRO A 68 8.58 13.56 0.81
C PRO A 68 7.86 12.82 1.94
N GLU A 69 6.55 13.06 2.14
CA GLU A 69 5.76 12.42 3.18
C GLU A 69 5.40 10.96 2.85
N LEU A 70 5.45 10.58 1.56
CA LEU A 70 5.18 9.23 1.12
C LEU A 70 6.20 8.24 1.70
N SER A 71 5.68 7.13 2.23
CA SER A 71 6.53 6.05 2.74
C SER A 71 7.02 5.17 1.60
N LEU A 72 6.11 4.79 0.70
CA LEU A 72 6.36 3.96 -0.47
C LEU A 72 5.23 4.14 -1.48
N SER A 73 5.33 3.50 -2.64
CA SER A 73 4.27 3.46 -3.64
C SER A 73 3.82 2.04 -3.93
N ALA A 74 2.57 1.89 -4.38
CA ALA A 74 2.00 0.62 -4.80
C ALA A 74 1.12 0.82 -6.05
N PRO A 75 0.80 -0.26 -6.79
CA PRO A 75 -0.06 -0.16 -7.96
C PRO A 75 -1.39 0.52 -7.66
N ALA A 76 -1.77 1.49 -8.48
CA ALA A 76 -3.01 2.26 -8.35
C ALA A 76 -3.98 2.08 -9.53
N GLY A 77 -3.58 1.32 -10.55
CA GLY A 77 -4.31 1.11 -11.80
C GLY A 77 -4.03 2.18 -12.85
N ASN A 78 -3.99 1.82 -14.13
CA ASN A 78 -3.62 2.71 -15.23
C ASN A 78 -4.45 2.41 -16.49
N CYS A 79 -5.35 3.32 -16.86
CA CYS A 79 -6.08 3.22 -18.12
C CYS A 79 -5.29 3.94 -19.22
N VAL A 80 -4.48 3.20 -19.97
CA VAL A 80 -3.65 3.77 -21.05
C VAL A 80 -4.47 4.13 -22.30
N ASN A 81 -5.62 3.49 -22.48
CA ASN A 81 -6.59 3.88 -23.50
C ASN A 81 -7.46 5.02 -22.97
N THR A 82 -7.69 6.03 -23.80
CA THR A 82 -8.45 7.24 -23.43
C THR A 82 -9.75 7.42 -24.21
N GLY A 83 -10.06 6.53 -25.16
CA GLY A 83 -11.35 6.53 -25.86
C GLY A 83 -12.49 6.21 -24.90
N ALA A 84 -13.62 6.91 -25.05
CA ALA A 84 -14.76 6.81 -24.13
C ALA A 84 -15.39 5.40 -24.05
N SER A 85 -15.13 4.54 -25.03
CA SER A 85 -15.62 3.15 -25.07
C SER A 85 -14.48 2.13 -25.08
N ASP A 86 -13.23 2.58 -24.91
CA ASP A 86 -12.10 1.68 -24.89
C ASP A 86 -12.02 0.99 -23.52
N PRO A 87 -11.69 -0.32 -23.49
CA PRO A 87 -11.43 -0.99 -22.23
C PRO A 87 -10.20 -0.38 -21.55
N CYS A 88 -10.30 -0.15 -20.24
CA CYS A 88 -9.15 0.13 -19.40
C CYS A 88 -8.26 -1.12 -19.33
N LEU A 89 -6.99 -1.00 -19.73
CA LEU A 89 -6.10 -2.15 -19.84
C LEU A 89 -5.51 -2.61 -18.49
N TYR A 90 -5.26 -1.69 -17.55
CA TYR A 90 -4.61 -2.03 -16.28
C TYR A 90 -5.37 -1.51 -15.06
N PRO A 91 -6.68 -1.79 -14.91
CA PRO A 91 -7.43 -1.42 -13.70
C PRO A 91 -6.97 -2.25 -12.50
N ILE A 92 -7.28 -1.80 -11.28
CA ILE A 92 -7.24 -2.66 -10.10
C ILE A 92 -8.58 -3.38 -9.99
N LEU A 93 -8.62 -4.67 -10.33
CA LEU A 93 -9.85 -5.46 -10.21
C LEU A 93 -10.19 -5.68 -8.73
N THR A 94 -11.44 -5.42 -8.35
CA THR A 94 -11.90 -5.55 -6.97
C THR A 94 -13.39 -5.90 -6.93
N THR A 95 -13.87 -6.31 -5.75
CA THR A 95 -15.31 -6.48 -5.50
C THR A 95 -16.02 -5.14 -5.51
N ALA A 96 -17.22 -5.10 -6.09
CA ALA A 96 -18.11 -3.95 -6.09
C ALA A 96 -19.58 -4.38 -5.95
N ASN A 97 -20.48 -3.40 -6.00
CA ASN A 97 -21.94 -3.58 -6.01
C ASN A 97 -22.50 -2.89 -7.26
N ALA A 98 -23.48 -3.50 -7.94
CA ALA A 98 -24.04 -2.94 -9.17
C ALA A 98 -25.03 -1.78 -8.96
N GLY A 99 -25.32 -1.43 -7.70
CA GLY A 99 -26.16 -0.32 -7.33
C GLY A 99 -25.59 1.03 -7.77
N SER A 100 -26.42 1.84 -8.42
CA SER A 100 -26.05 3.19 -8.86
C SER A 100 -26.14 4.24 -7.74
N PHE A 101 -26.97 4.00 -6.73
CA PHE A 101 -27.17 4.87 -5.57
C PHE A 101 -27.27 4.05 -4.28
N ASP A 102 -28.21 3.10 -4.24
CA ASP A 102 -28.35 2.13 -3.16
C ASP A 102 -27.71 0.79 -3.53
N PRO A 103 -27.11 0.06 -2.58
CA PRO A 103 -26.64 -1.29 -2.83
C PRO A 103 -27.78 -2.19 -3.33
N VAL A 104 -27.56 -2.88 -4.44
CA VAL A 104 -28.43 -4.00 -4.83
C VAL A 104 -28.21 -5.11 -3.80
N THR A 105 -29.28 -5.56 -3.15
CA THR A 105 -29.20 -6.53 -2.03
C THR A 105 -29.50 -7.96 -2.45
N ASN A 106 -29.98 -8.17 -3.68
CA ASN A 106 -30.33 -9.50 -4.19
C ASN A 106 -29.16 -10.14 -4.96
N ALA A 107 -29.22 -11.47 -5.11
CA ALA A 107 -28.19 -12.25 -5.78
C ALA A 107 -28.07 -11.98 -7.30
N ALA A 108 -29.01 -11.24 -7.89
CA ALA A 108 -29.04 -10.94 -9.33
C ALA A 108 -28.22 -9.69 -9.73
N GLY A 109 -27.54 -9.04 -8.77
CA GLY A 109 -26.68 -7.88 -9.04
C GLY A 109 -25.99 -7.28 -7.82
N GLY A 110 -26.13 -7.87 -6.63
CA GLY A 110 -25.59 -7.28 -5.40
C GLY A 110 -24.08 -7.39 -5.24
N SER A 111 -23.45 -8.49 -5.64
CA SER A 111 -22.00 -8.63 -5.55
C SER A 111 -21.43 -8.87 -6.94
N ILE A 112 -20.60 -7.95 -7.39
CA ILE A 112 -19.93 -7.99 -8.69
C ILE A 112 -18.42 -7.84 -8.49
N TYR A 113 -17.67 -8.10 -9.56
CA TYR A 113 -16.28 -7.65 -9.68
C TYR A 113 -16.23 -6.52 -10.69
N THR A 114 -15.33 -5.55 -10.47
CA THR A 114 -14.99 -4.56 -11.47
C THR A 114 -14.29 -5.21 -12.66
N ASP A 115 -14.31 -4.54 -13.80
CA ASP A 115 -13.68 -5.01 -15.03
C ASP A 115 -13.06 -3.85 -15.82
N ALA A 116 -12.70 -4.08 -17.08
CA ALA A 116 -12.09 -3.06 -17.94
C ALA A 116 -13.05 -1.92 -18.31
N PHE A 117 -14.36 -2.10 -18.21
CA PHE A 117 -15.38 -1.10 -18.56
C PHE A 117 -15.97 -0.43 -17.31
N PHE A 118 -15.94 -1.10 -16.18
CA PHE A 118 -16.23 -0.55 -14.85
C PHE A 118 -14.96 -0.46 -14.01
N ALA A 119 -13.98 0.25 -14.54
CA ALA A 119 -12.61 0.26 -14.03
C ALA A 119 -12.44 1.04 -12.72
N THR A 120 -11.65 0.47 -11.82
CA THR A 120 -11.23 1.09 -10.57
C THR A 120 -9.77 1.51 -10.62
N ILE A 121 -9.54 2.82 -10.54
CA ILE A 121 -8.21 3.47 -10.54
C ILE A 121 -8.14 4.52 -9.44
N GLY A 122 -6.94 4.81 -8.95
CA GLY A 122 -6.70 5.82 -7.94
C GLY A 122 -5.75 5.34 -6.85
N THR A 123 -5.10 6.28 -6.16
CA THR A 123 -4.28 5.96 -4.98
C THR A 123 -5.11 5.35 -3.85
N SER A 124 -6.43 5.50 -3.88
CA SER A 124 -7.39 4.75 -3.07
C SER A 124 -7.21 3.24 -3.15
N PHE A 125 -6.70 2.71 -4.26
CA PHE A 125 -6.44 1.28 -4.47
C PHE A 125 -5.00 0.86 -4.16
N SER A 126 -4.04 1.80 -4.10
CA SER A 126 -2.68 1.51 -3.64
C SER A 126 -2.60 1.37 -2.12
N ALA A 127 -3.32 2.21 -1.38
CA ALA A 127 -3.40 2.14 0.09
C ALA A 127 -3.81 0.75 0.66
N PRO A 128 -4.87 0.08 0.18
CA PRO A 128 -5.26 -1.24 0.69
C PRO A 128 -4.25 -2.35 0.37
N LEU A 129 -3.44 -2.24 -0.70
CA LEU A 129 -2.36 -3.20 -0.98
C LEU A 129 -1.28 -3.14 0.10
N VAL A 130 -0.89 -1.92 0.50
CA VAL A 130 0.06 -1.71 1.61
C VAL A 130 -0.56 -2.11 2.95
N ALA A 131 -1.84 -1.80 3.19
CA ALA A 131 -2.54 -2.19 4.42
C ALA A 131 -2.64 -3.72 4.57
N GLY A 132 -2.95 -4.43 3.48
CA GLY A 132 -2.95 -5.90 3.45
C GLY A 132 -1.56 -6.48 3.75
N THR A 133 -0.51 -5.88 3.19
CA THR A 133 0.87 -6.29 3.48
C THR A 133 1.23 -6.07 4.95
N ALA A 134 0.89 -4.90 5.51
CA ALA A 134 1.08 -4.63 6.94
C ALA A 134 0.36 -5.66 7.83
N ALA A 135 -0.86 -6.06 7.45
CA ALA A 135 -1.59 -7.11 8.16
C ALA A 135 -0.87 -8.47 8.07
N LEU A 136 -0.32 -8.83 6.91
CA LEU A 136 0.49 -10.05 6.76
C LEU A 136 1.75 -10.00 7.63
N MET A 137 2.45 -8.87 7.67
CA MET A 137 3.61 -8.67 8.56
C MET A 137 3.23 -8.87 10.03
N LEU A 138 2.11 -8.28 10.47
CA LEU A 138 1.60 -8.44 11.83
C LEU A 138 1.12 -9.86 12.13
N SER A 139 0.67 -10.61 11.12
CA SER A 139 0.29 -12.02 11.28
C SER A 139 1.48 -12.92 11.62
N VAL A 140 2.67 -12.60 11.12
CA VAL A 140 3.92 -13.35 11.40
C VAL A 140 4.69 -12.78 12.59
N ASN A 141 4.50 -11.49 12.90
CA ASN A 141 5.09 -10.84 14.06
C ASN A 141 4.12 -9.78 14.65
N PRO A 142 3.26 -10.17 15.60
CA PRO A 142 2.24 -9.29 16.16
C PRO A 142 2.82 -8.21 17.11
N ASN A 143 4.11 -8.28 17.43
CA ASN A 143 4.77 -7.34 18.36
C ASN A 143 5.36 -6.11 17.64
N LEU A 144 5.24 -6.03 16.30
CA LEU A 144 5.73 -4.87 15.56
C LEU A 144 4.92 -3.63 15.91
N SER A 145 5.61 -2.59 16.35
CA SER A 145 5.02 -1.25 16.47
C SER A 145 4.68 -0.66 15.09
N PRO A 146 3.75 0.31 15.01
CA PRO A 146 3.46 1.02 13.76
C PRO A 146 4.70 1.61 13.07
N ALA A 147 5.65 2.12 13.85
CA ALA A 147 6.91 2.65 13.34
C ALA A 147 7.79 1.55 12.72
N GLN A 148 7.87 0.38 13.35
CA GLN A 148 8.59 -0.78 12.79
C GLN A 148 7.93 -1.31 11.53
N VAL A 149 6.59 -1.38 11.48
CA VAL A 149 5.85 -1.75 10.27
C VAL A 149 6.20 -0.79 9.12
N ARG A 150 6.10 0.53 9.35
CA ARG A 150 6.49 1.54 8.36
C ARG A 150 7.95 1.36 7.90
N GLN A 151 8.88 1.21 8.84
CA GLN A 151 10.31 1.07 8.54
C GLN A 151 10.62 -0.18 7.71
N LEU A 152 10.01 -1.32 8.04
CA LEU A 152 10.19 -2.56 7.31
C LEU A 152 9.62 -2.45 5.89
N LEU A 153 8.42 -1.88 5.72
CA LEU A 153 7.85 -1.62 4.38
C LEU A 153 8.78 -0.74 3.53
N MET A 154 9.33 0.33 4.11
CA MET A 154 10.24 1.23 3.41
C MET A 154 11.57 0.55 3.03
N SER A 155 12.19 -0.15 3.98
CA SER A 155 13.52 -0.76 3.78
C SER A 155 13.50 -2.01 2.89
N THR A 156 12.34 -2.63 2.70
CA THR A 156 12.17 -3.81 1.83
C THR A 156 11.55 -3.47 0.47
N SER A 157 11.23 -2.19 0.22
CA SER A 157 10.66 -1.77 -1.05
C SER A 157 11.62 -2.05 -2.23
N SER A 158 11.05 -2.47 -3.35
CA SER A 158 11.77 -2.61 -4.61
C SER A 158 12.10 -1.25 -5.22
N ALA A 159 13.24 -1.11 -5.89
CA ALA A 159 13.62 0.13 -6.56
C ALA A 159 12.64 0.47 -7.71
N PHE A 160 12.39 1.76 -7.93
CA PHE A 160 11.63 2.20 -9.10
C PHE A 160 12.42 1.96 -10.39
N PRO A 161 11.77 1.50 -11.46
CA PRO A 161 12.37 1.51 -12.79
C PRO A 161 12.58 2.95 -13.28
N VAL A 162 13.54 3.13 -14.18
CA VAL A 162 13.88 4.42 -14.78
C VAL A 162 13.85 4.28 -16.29
N TYR A 163 13.09 5.16 -16.94
CA TYR A 163 12.92 5.20 -18.39
C TYR A 163 13.50 6.50 -18.97
N ASN A 164 14.18 6.41 -20.11
CA ASN A 164 14.91 7.54 -20.70
C ASN A 164 14.00 8.54 -21.44
N ASP A 165 12.78 8.14 -21.77
CA ASP A 165 11.80 8.87 -22.58
C ASP A 165 10.79 9.66 -21.74
N ILE A 166 10.87 9.60 -20.41
CA ILE A 166 10.03 10.37 -19.49
C ILE A 166 10.87 11.17 -18.48
N PRO A 167 10.38 12.34 -18.02
CA PRO A 167 11.11 13.14 -17.04
C PRO A 167 11.10 12.49 -15.66
N ASN A 168 12.03 12.88 -14.80
CA ASN A 168 11.95 12.56 -13.36
C ASN A 168 10.87 13.41 -12.67
N CYS A 169 10.18 12.82 -11.71
CA CYS A 169 9.25 13.56 -10.87
C CYS A 169 10.01 14.63 -10.07
N ARG A 170 9.40 15.80 -9.94
CA ARG A 170 9.96 16.94 -9.19
C ARG A 170 9.12 17.18 -7.95
N ALA A 171 9.71 17.85 -6.96
CA ALA A 171 8.97 18.29 -5.79
C ALA A 171 7.69 19.05 -6.20
N PRO A 172 6.55 18.85 -5.51
CA PRO A 172 5.31 19.55 -5.82
C PRO A 172 5.50 21.06 -5.87
N ASN A 173 5.04 21.68 -6.96
CA ASN A 173 5.19 23.12 -7.19
C ASN A 173 3.92 23.77 -7.77
N GLY A 174 2.77 23.12 -7.64
CA GLY A 174 1.50 23.56 -8.20
C GLY A 174 1.27 23.15 -9.66
N SER A 175 2.32 22.76 -10.40
CA SER A 175 2.17 22.27 -11.78
C SER A 175 1.80 20.79 -11.83
N PHE A 176 0.96 20.41 -12.78
CA PHE A 176 0.69 19.00 -13.02
C PHE A 176 1.94 18.26 -13.49
N GLN A 177 2.11 17.06 -12.95
CA GLN A 177 3.15 16.11 -13.31
C GLN A 177 2.44 14.79 -13.53
N ASP A 178 2.13 14.47 -14.80
CA ASP A 178 1.40 13.27 -15.15
C ASP A 178 2.31 12.04 -15.03
N GLN A 179 2.88 11.54 -16.13
CA GLN A 179 3.83 10.45 -16.09
C GLN A 179 5.24 10.98 -15.80
N CYS A 180 5.93 10.38 -14.83
CA CYS A 180 7.33 10.67 -14.55
C CYS A 180 8.02 9.51 -13.81
N ASN A 181 9.35 9.41 -13.95
CA ASN A 181 10.16 8.48 -13.19
C ASN A 181 10.10 8.85 -11.69
N CYS A 182 9.66 7.91 -10.88
CA CYS A 182 9.61 8.07 -9.44
C CYS A 182 11.00 8.18 -8.83
N THR A 183 11.15 9.08 -7.86
CA THR A 183 12.36 9.19 -7.03
C THR A 183 12.05 8.90 -5.58
N THR A 184 13.07 8.59 -4.78
CA THR A 184 12.89 8.37 -3.34
C THR A 184 12.45 9.62 -2.57
N SER A 185 12.62 10.80 -3.14
CA SER A 185 12.16 12.08 -2.57
C SER A 185 10.75 12.47 -2.99
N THR A 186 10.15 11.78 -3.98
CA THR A 186 8.83 12.14 -4.54
C THR A 186 7.80 11.04 -4.41
N CYS A 187 8.18 9.77 -4.53
CA CYS A 187 7.27 8.62 -4.51
C CYS A 187 7.45 7.69 -3.29
N GLY A 188 8.27 8.10 -2.31
CA GLY A 188 8.64 7.27 -1.16
C GLY A 188 9.79 6.29 -1.46
N ALA A 189 10.06 5.37 -0.55
CA ALA A 189 11.28 4.54 -0.56
C ALA A 189 11.41 3.60 -1.77
N GLY A 190 10.29 3.23 -2.41
CA GLY A 190 10.26 2.32 -3.55
C GLY A 190 8.86 1.79 -3.81
N MET A 191 8.77 0.74 -4.62
CA MET A 191 7.56 -0.03 -4.86
C MET A 191 7.36 -1.08 -3.77
N LEU A 192 6.12 -1.26 -3.32
CA LEU A 192 5.74 -2.31 -2.36
C LEU A 192 6.22 -3.70 -2.81
N ASP A 193 7.02 -4.35 -1.97
CA ASP A 193 7.38 -5.76 -2.07
C ASP A 193 6.80 -6.50 -0.85
N ALA A 194 5.65 -7.14 -1.03
CA ALA A 194 4.97 -7.83 0.06
C ALA A 194 5.76 -9.04 0.58
N SER A 195 6.48 -9.74 -0.29
CA SER A 195 7.26 -10.92 0.09
C SER A 195 8.44 -10.51 0.97
N ALA A 196 9.23 -9.53 0.52
CA ALA A 196 10.37 -9.04 1.28
C ALA A 196 9.94 -8.44 2.64
N ALA A 197 8.83 -7.68 2.67
CA ALA A 197 8.30 -7.10 3.89
C ALA A 197 7.88 -8.17 4.92
N VAL A 198 7.16 -9.22 4.49
CA VAL A 198 6.71 -10.31 5.38
C VAL A 198 7.89 -11.16 5.87
N LEU A 199 8.87 -11.45 5.00
CA LEU A 199 10.09 -12.17 5.39
C LEU A 199 10.89 -11.38 6.43
N ALA A 200 11.04 -10.06 6.25
CA ALA A 200 11.73 -9.21 7.21
C ALA A 200 10.98 -9.12 8.55
N ALA A 201 9.64 -9.06 8.51
CA ALA A 201 8.82 -9.10 9.73
C ALA A 201 8.98 -10.40 10.53
N ALA A 202 9.03 -11.55 9.84
CA ALA A 202 9.25 -12.86 10.46
C ALA A 202 10.67 -13.00 11.06
N GLY A 203 11.69 -12.49 10.37
CA GLY A 203 13.07 -12.51 10.82
C GLY A 203 13.38 -11.53 11.97
N GLY A 204 12.55 -10.51 12.18
CA GLY A 204 12.72 -9.47 13.19
C GLY A 204 12.40 -9.88 14.64
N SER A 205 12.22 -11.18 14.93
CA SER A 205 12.05 -11.70 16.28
C SER A 205 13.39 -11.76 17.03
N GLY A 206 14.01 -10.62 17.27
CA GLY A 206 15.27 -10.52 18.01
C GLY A 206 15.77 -9.10 18.14
N GLY A 207 15.39 -8.42 19.23
CA GLY A 207 16.14 -7.27 19.75
C GLY A 207 15.37 -5.95 19.80
N GLY A 208 14.73 -5.70 20.94
CA GLY A 208 14.73 -4.34 21.48
C GLY A 208 16.12 -4.00 22.02
N GLY A 209 16.62 -2.80 21.75
CA GLY A 209 17.79 -2.25 22.41
C GLY A 209 18.80 -1.55 21.50
N GLY A 210 18.74 -0.21 21.49
CA GLY A 210 19.88 0.71 21.56
C GLY A 210 21.11 0.54 20.65
N GLY A 211 21.36 1.59 19.85
CA GLY A 211 22.67 2.26 19.86
C GLY A 211 23.74 1.78 18.87
N GLY A 212 23.96 2.60 17.84
CA GLY A 212 25.30 3.07 17.46
C GLY A 212 26.21 2.15 16.64
N GLY A 213 26.79 2.73 15.58
CA GLY A 213 28.08 2.29 15.04
C GLY A 213 28.01 1.77 13.61
N GLY A 214 28.54 2.57 12.68
CA GLY A 214 28.67 2.20 11.27
C GLY A 214 29.70 1.11 11.02
N GLY A 215 29.58 0.50 9.84
CA GLY A 215 30.54 -0.45 9.30
C GLY A 215 30.07 -0.93 7.93
N ASN A 216 30.77 -0.49 6.89
CA ASN A 216 30.54 -0.82 5.51
C ASN A 216 30.94 -2.28 5.19
N SER A 217 30.50 -2.75 4.01
CA SER A 217 31.07 -3.80 3.14
C SER A 217 30.53 -5.24 3.19
N GLY A 218 30.26 -5.77 1.98
CA GLY A 218 30.56 -7.15 1.61
C GLY A 218 29.38 -7.94 1.06
N GLY A 219 29.38 -8.21 -0.25
CA GLY A 219 28.33 -8.96 -0.95
C GLY A 219 28.25 -10.46 -0.63
N GLY A 220 27.29 -11.14 -1.24
CA GLY A 220 27.21 -12.60 -1.26
C GLY A 220 25.79 -13.11 -1.51
N GLY A 221 25.54 -13.61 -2.72
CA GLY A 221 24.29 -14.30 -3.08
C GLY A 221 24.17 -15.68 -2.43
N GLY A 222 22.94 -16.21 -2.40
CA GLY A 222 22.66 -17.58 -2.01
C GLY A 222 21.17 -17.87 -2.02
N GLY A 223 20.72 -18.66 -3.00
CA GLY A 223 19.35 -19.16 -3.07
C GLY A 223 19.04 -20.10 -1.90
N GLY A 224 17.86 -19.93 -1.30
CA GLY A 224 17.33 -20.80 -0.26
C GLY A 224 16.08 -21.51 -0.76
N ALA A 225 16.21 -22.81 -0.99
CA ALA A 225 15.10 -23.70 -1.28
C ALA A 225 14.05 -23.64 -0.14
N LEU A 226 12.77 -23.63 -0.52
CA LEU A 226 11.61 -23.68 0.37
C LEU A 226 11.67 -24.98 1.20
N GLY A 227 12.14 -24.88 2.45
CA GLY A 227 12.24 -26.01 3.35
C GLY A 227 10.86 -26.53 3.76
N LEU A 228 10.73 -27.85 3.90
CA LEU A 228 9.50 -28.59 4.25
C LEU A 228 8.77 -28.08 5.52
N GLY A 229 9.44 -27.32 6.39
CA GLY A 229 8.82 -26.66 7.54
C GLY A 229 7.80 -25.59 7.16
N TRP A 230 7.97 -24.92 6.02
CA TRP A 230 7.03 -23.90 5.53
C TRP A 230 5.68 -24.51 5.11
N LEU A 231 5.70 -25.67 4.46
CA LEU A 231 4.47 -26.38 4.05
C LEU A 231 3.68 -26.87 5.28
N ALA A 232 4.37 -27.27 6.36
CA ALA A 232 3.72 -27.67 7.60
C ALA A 232 3.04 -26.48 8.33
N ALA A 233 3.69 -25.31 8.35
CA ALA A 233 3.11 -24.10 8.95
C ALA A 233 1.85 -23.62 8.19
N LEU A 234 1.84 -23.72 6.86
CA LEU A 234 0.68 -23.40 6.02
C LEU A 234 -0.49 -24.38 6.26
N ALA A 235 -0.20 -25.68 6.46
CA ALA A 235 -1.23 -26.68 6.73
C ALA A 235 -1.91 -26.48 8.10
N VAL A 236 -1.16 -26.07 9.12
CA VAL A 236 -1.71 -25.78 10.47
C VAL A 236 -2.59 -24.54 10.44
N ALA A 237 -2.22 -23.50 9.69
CA ALA A 237 -3.04 -22.29 9.52
C ALA A 237 -4.38 -22.58 8.83
N VAL A 238 -4.38 -23.45 7.81
CA VAL A 238 -5.61 -23.86 7.09
C VAL A 238 -6.53 -24.70 7.98
N PHE A 239 -5.99 -25.54 8.86
CA PHE A 239 -6.79 -26.35 9.78
C PHE A 239 -7.38 -25.53 10.94
N ALA A 240 -6.65 -24.52 11.45
CA ALA A 240 -7.14 -23.64 12.50
C ALA A 240 -8.32 -22.75 12.05
N LEU A 241 -8.41 -22.45 10.76
CA LEU A 241 -9.49 -21.66 10.16
C LEU A 241 -10.75 -22.51 9.82
N ARG A 242 -10.67 -23.84 9.89
CA ARG A 242 -11.83 -24.75 9.74
C ARG A 242 -12.44 -25.14 11.09
N ARG A 243 -12.93 -24.16 11.87
CA ARG A 243 -13.87 -24.47 12.95
C ARG A 243 -15.32 -24.38 12.44
N PRO A 244 -16.16 -25.41 12.65
CA PRO A 244 -17.56 -25.36 12.25
C PRO A 244 -18.31 -24.31 13.06
N ARG A 245 -19.13 -23.51 12.38
CA ARG A 245 -20.06 -22.53 13.01
C ARG A 245 -20.95 -23.28 14.00
N ARG A 246 -20.86 -22.94 15.29
CA ARG A 246 -21.87 -23.33 16.28
C ARG A 246 -23.17 -22.60 15.94
N GLY A 247 -24.25 -23.36 15.76
CA GLY A 247 -25.57 -22.85 15.44
C GLY A 247 -26.09 -21.90 16.50
N ALA A 248 -26.80 -20.85 16.06
CA ALA A 248 -27.57 -19.98 16.93
C ALA A 248 -28.84 -20.71 17.40
N PRO A 249 -29.30 -20.53 18.65
CA PRO A 249 -30.59 -21.03 19.10
C PRO A 249 -31.72 -20.15 18.59
N SER A 250 -32.77 -20.79 18.08
CA SER A 250 -34.03 -20.16 17.69
C SER A 250 -34.79 -19.67 18.92
N ALA A 251 -35.27 -18.42 18.87
CA ALA A 251 -36.43 -17.92 19.59
C ALA A 251 -37.14 -16.90 18.69
#